data_AF-A0A1Q6UF52-F1
#
_entry.id   AF-A0A1Q6UF52-F1
#
_cell.length_a   1.000
_cell.length_b   1.000
_cell.length_c   1.000
_cell.angle_alpha   90.00
_cell.angle_beta   90.00
_cell.angle_gamma   90.00
#
_symmetry.space_group_name_H-M   'P 1'
#
loop_
_entity.id
_entity.type
_entity.pdbx_description
1 polymer ?
#
loop_
_entity_poly.entity_id
_entity_poly.type
_entity_poly.pdbx_seq_one_letter_code
_entity_poly.pdbx_strand_id
1 'polypeptide(L)' 'MTNRNLDGCYFRIRRGEKYEDLCFSDLTRDEQEELLKDKSPEFIVGLTQHLAETLRKIGDEFDLRGENHD' A
#
# COMPACT_ATOMS: atom_id res chain seq x y z
N MET A 1 10.48 6.15 -7.93
CA MET A 1 9.97 5.01 -7.15
C MET A 1 9.76 3.84 -8.10
N THR A 2 10.10 2.63 -7.65
CA THR A 2 9.87 1.41 -8.42
C THR A 2 8.47 0.91 -8.12
N ASN A 3 7.64 0.67 -9.14
CA ASN A 3 6.34 0.01 -8.99
C ASN A 3 6.59 -1.48 -8.71
N ARG A 4 6.40 -1.90 -7.45
CA ARG A 4 6.61 -3.27 -6.99
C ARG A 4 5.35 -4.12 -7.12
N ASN A 5 4.18 -3.48 -7.18
CA ASN A 5 2.89 -4.11 -7.38
C ASN A 5 2.54 -5.18 -6.33
N LEU A 6 2.84 -4.89 -5.05
CA LEU A 6 2.82 -5.91 -3.99
C LEU A 6 1.47 -6.02 -3.29
N ASP A 7 0.80 -4.91 -2.98
CA ASP A 7 -0.46 -4.96 -2.23
C ASP A 7 -1.68 -5.24 -3.10
N GLY A 8 -1.64 -4.98 -4.40
CA GLY A 8 -2.79 -5.20 -5.28
C GLY A 8 -3.99 -4.29 -5.01
N CYS A 9 -3.85 -3.25 -4.19
CA CYS A 9 -4.85 -2.22 -3.94
C CYS A 9 -4.56 -1.02 -4.83
N TYR A 10 -5.18 -0.99 -6.02
CA TYR A 10 -4.87 -0.01 -7.05
C TYR A 10 -5.66 1.29 -6.92
N PHE A 11 -4.97 2.39 -7.16
CA PHE A 11 -5.52 3.73 -7.22
C PHE A 11 -5.04 4.45 -8.46
N ARG A 12 -5.96 5.21 -9.08
CA ARG A 12 -5.65 6.05 -10.22
C ARG A 12 -5.10 7.39 -9.73
N ILE A 13 -3.80 7.58 -9.87
CA ILE A 13 -3.08 8.78 -9.40
C ILE A 13 -2.64 9.62 -10.59
N ARG A 14 -2.71 10.95 -10.44
CA ARG A 14 -2.23 11.89 -11.46
C ARG A 14 -0.84 12.39 -11.08
N ARG A 15 0.16 12.11 -11.92
CA ARG A 15 1.52 12.66 -11.82
C ARG A 15 1.79 13.54 -13.05
N GLY A 16 1.74 14.86 -12.85
CA GLY A 16 1.82 15.83 -13.94
C GLY A 16 0.63 15.72 -14.91
N GLU A 17 0.91 15.45 -16.19
CA GLU A 17 -0.10 15.27 -17.24
C GLU A 17 -0.56 13.82 -17.42
N LYS A 18 0.04 12.88 -16.68
CA LYS A 18 -0.25 11.44 -16.82
C LYS A 18 -1.07 10.93 -15.65
N TYR A 19 -1.89 9.94 -15.95
CA TYR A 19 -2.55 9.11 -14.95
C TYR A 19 -1.90 7.74 -14.95
N GLU A 20 -1.65 7.22 -13.75
CA GLU A 20 -1.07 5.90 -13.52
C GLU A 20 -1.94 5.16 -12.52
N ASP A 21 -2.15 3.86 -12.76
CA ASP A 21 -2.80 2.97 -11.79
C ASP A 21 -1.70 2.29 -10.98
N LEU A 22 -1.62 2.62 -9.69
CA LEU A 22 -0.55 2.20 -8.81
C LEU A 22 -1.11 1.56 -7.54
N CYS A 23 -0.40 0.55 -7.03
CA CYS A 23 -0.69 -0.02 -5.72
C CYS A 23 -0.45 1.03 -4.61
N PHE A 24 -1.13 0.88 -3.46
CA PHE A 24 -1.00 1.83 -2.35
C PHE A 24 0.45 1.95 -1.85
N SER A 25 1.16 0.83 -1.76
CA SER A 25 2.56 0.76 -1.33
C SER A 25 3.56 1.32 -2.34
N ASP A 26 3.14 1.57 -3.58
CA ASP A 26 3.94 2.21 -4.64
C ASP A 26 3.71 3.73 -4.74
N LEU A 27 2.79 4.26 -3.94
CA LEU A 27 2.57 5.69 -3.80
C LEU A 27 3.67 6.33 -2.96
N THR A 28 3.97 7.59 -3.26
CA THR A 28 4.75 8.44 -2.37
C THR A 28 3.98 8.68 -1.07
N ARG A 29 4.68 9.06 0.01
CA ARG A 29 4.00 9.43 1.26
C ARG A 29 2.96 10.54 1.06
N ASP A 30 3.31 11.58 0.30
CA ASP A 30 2.40 12.71 0.04
C ASP A 30 1.15 12.27 -0.73
N GLU A 31 1.29 11.35 -1.68
CA GLU A 31 0.15 10.78 -2.42
C GLU A 31 -0.73 9.89 -1.53
N GLN A 32 -0.12 9.12 -0.62
CA GLN A 32 -0.88 8.35 0.38
C GLN A 32 -1.67 9.29 1.29
N GLU A 33 -1.04 10.34 1.81
CA GLU A 33 -1.68 11.31 2.69
C GLU A 33 -2.83 12.03 1.99
N GLU A 34 -2.63 12.51 0.76
CA GLU A 34 -3.68 13.17 -0.03
C GLU A 34 -4.82 12.19 -0.36
N LEU A 35 -4.51 10.94 -0.72
CA LEU A 35 -5.52 9.93 -1.00
C LEU A 35 -6.38 9.60 0.22
N LEU A 36 -5.76 9.52 1.40
CA LEU A 36 -6.43 9.13 2.64
C LEU A 36 -7.23 10.26 3.29
N LYS A 37 -6.92 11.52 2.96
CA LYS A 37 -7.54 12.72 3.55
C LYS A 37 -9.07 12.72 3.49
N ASP A 38 -9.65 12.19 2.41
CA ASP A 38 -11.09 12.17 2.17
C ASP A 38 -11.73 10.78 2.41
N LYS A 39 -10.99 9.85 3.02
CA LYS A 39 -11.47 8.48 3.28
C LYS A 39 -12.10 8.37 4.65
N SER A 40 -13.13 7.52 4.74
CA SER A 40 -13.76 7.24 6.02
C SER A 40 -12.84 6.40 6.91
N PRO A 41 -13.02 6.44 8.24
CA PRO A 41 -12.30 5.55 9.15
C PRO A 41 -12.42 4.08 8.78
N GLU A 42 -13.59 3.63 8.30
CA GLU A 42 -13.83 2.24 7.89
C GLU A 42 -12.98 1.87 6.67
N PHE A 43 -12.80 2.78 5.72
CA PHE A 43 -11.90 2.57 4.59
C PHE A 43 -10.46 2.38 5.06
N ILE A 44 -9.99 3.20 6.02
CA ILE A 44 -8.64 3.10 6.57
C ILE A 44 -8.46 1.76 7.31
N VAL A 45 -9.46 1.32 8.06
CA VAL A 45 -9.44 -0.01 8.72
C VAL A 45 -9.35 -1.12 7.68
N GLY A 46 -10.17 -1.08 6.62
CA GLY A 46 -10.12 -2.09 5.56
C GLY A 46 -8.77 -2.11 4.83
N LEU A 47 -8.22 -0.95 4.51
CA LEU A 47 -6.91 -0.83 3.87
C LEU A 47 -5.80 -1.42 4.75
N THR A 48 -5.79 -1.10 6.04
CA THR A 48 -4.75 -1.63 6.96
C THR A 48 -4.85 -3.14 7.14
N GLN A 49 -6.06 -3.71 7.21
CA GLN A 49 -6.26 -5.16 7.22
C GLN A 49 -5.73 -5.81 5.94
N HIS A 50 -6.08 -5.27 4.77
CA HIS A 50 -5.62 -5.77 3.47
C HIS A 50 -4.08 -5.73 3.34
N LEU A 51 -3.45 -4.64 3.78
CA LEU A 51 -1.99 -4.52 3.78
C LEU A 51 -1.35 -5.52 4.76
N ALA A 52 -1.92 -5.73 5.94
CA ALA A 52 -1.42 -6.72 6.91
C ALA A 52 -1.51 -8.15 6.37
N GLU A 53 -2.61 -8.51 5.71
CA GLU A 53 -2.76 -9.80 5.04
C GLU A 53 -1.76 -9.98 3.90
N THR A 54 -1.52 -8.93 3.12
CA THR A 54 -0.53 -8.95 2.03
C THR A 54 0.87 -9.16 2.59
N LEU A 55 1.26 -8.42 3.63
CA LEU A 55 2.55 -8.61 4.30
C LEU A 55 2.71 -10.04 4.85
N ARG A 56 1.64 -10.60 5.44
CA ARG A 56 1.64 -11.99 5.89
C ARG A 56 1.89 -12.96 4.74
N LYS A 57 1.14 -12.84 3.64
CA LYS A 57 1.29 -13.69 2.45
C LYS A 57 2.71 -13.65 1.89
N ILE A 58 3.29 -12.45 1.76
CA ILE A 58 4.68 -12.27 1.31
C ILE A 58 5.64 -12.94 2.30
N GLY A 59 5.43 -12.75 3.61
CA GLY A 59 6.22 -13.39 4.65
C GLY A 59 6.19 -14.91 4.56
N ASP A 60 5.00 -15.49 4.38
CA ASP A 60 4.81 -16.94 4.28
C ASP A 60 5.39 -17.51 2.98
N GLU A 61 5.23 -16.82 1.86
CA GLU A 61 5.72 -17.24 0.53
C GLU A 61 7.26 -17.28 0.46
N PHE A 62 7.93 -16.33 1.10
CA PHE A 62 9.38 -16.17 1.05
C PHE A 62 10.10 -16.54 2.36
N ASP A 63 9.40 -17.14 3.33
CA ASP A 63 9.86 -17.42 4.70
C ASP A 63 10.59 -16.23 5.35
N LEU A 64 10.03 -15.02 5.18
CA LEU A 64 10.57 -13.80 5.76
C LEU A 64 10.09 -13.64 7.19
N ARG A 65 11.02 -13.33 8.09
CA ARG A 65 10.75 -13.08 9.51
C ARG A 65 11.40 -11.76 9.91
N GLY A 66 10.68 -10.96 10.68
CA GLY A 66 11.28 -9.81 11.35
C GLY A 66 12.28 -10.28 12.41
N GLU A 67 13.36 -9.53 12.59
CA GLU A 67 14.23 -9.72 13.74
C GLU A 67 13.51 -9.18 14.99
N ASN A 68 13.25 -10.06 15.96
CA ASN A 68 12.80 -9.61 17.28
C ASN A 68 14.04 -9.06 17.99
N HIS A 69 14.14 -7.74 18.08
CA HIS A 69 15.02 -7.11 19.06
C HIS A 69 14.23 -7.04 20.37
N ASP A 70 14.38 -8.07 21.20
CA ASP A 70 13.96 -8.03 22.62
C ASP A 70 14.72 -6.94 23.40
#